data_AF-A0A382Z7U5-F1
#
_entry.id   AF-A0A382Z7U5-F1
#
_cell.length_a   1.000
_cell.length_b   1.000
_cell.length_c   1.000
_cell.angle_alpha   90.00
_cell.angle_beta   90.00
_cell.angle_gamma   90.00
#
_symmetry.space_group_name_H-M   'P 1'
#
loop_
_entity.id
_entity.type
_entity.pdbx_description
1 polymer ?
#
loop_
_entity_poly.entity_id
_entity_poly.type
_entity_poly.pdbx_seq_one_letter_code
_entity_poly.pdbx_strand_id
1 'polypeptide(L)' 'VDNTTENGKAPTLWQVVMSVLATATEVQNRKNRERDFIHGNPMVFIIARLIFTVLFVVTIVSVVYLVL' A
#
# COMPACT_ATOMS: atom_id res chain seq x y z
N VAL A 1 4.38 13.93 7.68
CA VAL A 1 3.34 14.41 8.59
C VAL A 1 2.27 15.06 7.73
N ASP A 2 1.16 14.39 7.50
CA ASP A 2 -0.04 15.07 6.99
C ASP A 2 -0.90 15.46 8.20
N ASN A 3 -1.44 16.68 8.17
CA ASN A 3 -2.24 17.27 9.23
C ASN A 3 -3.65 17.45 8.71
N THR A 4 -4.65 16.87 9.40
CA THR A 4 -6.05 17.28 9.24
C THR A 4 -6.71 17.36 10.61
N THR A 5 -6.68 18.57 11.18
CA THR A 5 -7.78 19.07 12.01
C THR A 5 -8.88 19.55 11.08
N GLU A 6 -9.99 18.81 11.03
CA GLU A 6 -11.21 19.21 10.35
C GLU A 6 -12.20 19.70 11.43
N ASN A 7 -12.56 20.97 11.38
CA ASN A 7 -13.76 21.47 12.03
C ASN A 7 -14.94 21.20 11.07
N GLY A 8 -15.58 20.03 11.18
CA GLY A 8 -16.95 19.74 10.74
C GLY A 8 -17.44 20.17 9.33
N LYS A 9 -16.63 20.04 8.25
CA LYS A 9 -17.06 20.32 6.86
C LYS A 9 -16.74 19.14 5.94
N ALA A 10 -17.64 18.79 5.02
CA ALA A 10 -17.47 17.65 4.11
C ALA A 10 -16.17 17.78 3.29
N PRO A 11 -15.41 16.67 3.11
CA PRO A 11 -14.09 16.73 2.52
C PRO A 11 -14.18 17.32 1.11
N THR A 12 -13.35 18.32 0.88
CA THR A 12 -13.35 19.05 -0.39
C THR A 12 -12.85 18.11 -1.48
N LEU A 13 -13.37 18.21 -2.71
CA LEU A 13 -12.96 17.35 -3.83
C LEU A 13 -11.42 17.29 -4.01
N TRP A 14 -10.72 18.36 -3.65
CA TRP A 14 -9.26 18.44 -3.68
C TRP A 14 -8.54 17.57 -2.62
N GLN A 15 -9.11 17.39 -1.42
CA GLN A 15 -8.56 16.54 -0.36
C GLN A 15 -8.68 15.05 -0.70
N VAL A 16 -9.78 14.66 -1.35
CA VAL A 16 -9.98 13.29 -1.84
C VAL A 16 -8.99 12.96 -2.96
N VAL A 17 -8.74 13.93 -3.86
CA VAL A 17 -7.73 13.80 -4.93
C VAL A 17 -6.33 13.60 -4.35
N MET A 18 -5.93 14.32 -3.28
CA MET A 18 -4.63 14.12 -2.62
C MET A 18 -4.53 12.78 -1.86
N SER A 19 -5.62 12.33 -1.23
CA SER A 19 -5.67 11.06 -0.49
C SER A 19 -5.48 9.85 -1.43
N VAL A 20 -6.12 9.84 -2.61
CA VAL A 20 -6.00 8.75 -3.59
C VAL A 20 -4.66 8.80 -4.36
N LEU A 21 -4.11 9.99 -4.61
CA LEU A 21 -2.79 10.14 -5.22
C LEU A 21 -1.64 9.72 -4.29
N ALA A 22 -1.80 9.84 -2.96
CA ALA A 22 -0.90 9.25 -1.97
C ALA A 22 -0.95 7.70 -2.01
N THR A 23 -2.13 7.10 -2.14
CA THR A 23 -2.29 5.64 -2.32
C THR A 23 -1.77 5.14 -3.68
N ALA A 24 -1.81 5.97 -4.73
CA ALA A 24 -1.31 5.62 -6.07
C ALA A 24 0.23 5.69 -6.20
N THR A 25 0.92 6.37 -5.28
CA THR A 25 2.40 6.50 -5.27
C THR A 25 3.09 5.27 -4.67
N GLU A 26 2.34 4.40 -3.99
CA GLU A 26 2.74 3.04 -3.56
C GLU A 26 3.27 2.16 -4.72
N VAL A 27 2.85 2.41 -5.97
CA VAL A 27 3.13 1.49 -7.11
C VAL A 27 4.29 1.94 -8.02
N GLN A 28 4.89 3.09 -7.76
CA GLN A 28 5.86 3.74 -8.66
C GLN A 28 7.34 3.56 -8.31
N ASN A 29 7.75 2.54 -7.55
CA ASN A 29 9.16 2.13 -7.64
C ASN A 29 9.41 1.30 -8.93
N ARG A 30 9.07 1.87 -10.10
CA ARG A 30 9.36 1.30 -11.43
C ARG A 30 10.78 1.60 -11.90
N LYS A 31 11.49 2.52 -11.22
CA LYS A 31 12.83 2.97 -11.60
C LYS A 31 13.92 1.92 -11.39
N ASN A 32 13.72 0.96 -10.49
CA ASN A 32 14.59 -0.23 -10.37
C ASN A 32 14.09 -1.43 -11.18
N ARG A 33 12.91 -1.31 -11.83
CA ARG A 33 12.21 -2.40 -12.49
C ARG A 33 12.64 -2.59 -13.93
N GLU A 34 13.02 -1.52 -14.62
CA GLU A 34 13.42 -1.58 -16.04
C GLU A 34 14.76 -2.32 -16.23
N ARG A 35 15.67 -2.22 -15.25
CA ARG A 35 16.90 -3.02 -15.19
C ARG A 35 16.64 -4.48 -14.84
N ASP A 36 15.66 -4.73 -13.97
CA ASP A 36 15.25 -6.08 -13.55
C ASP A 36 14.17 -6.69 -14.45
N PHE A 37 13.67 -6.01 -15.49
CA PHE A 37 12.68 -6.57 -16.42
C PHE A 37 13.31 -7.05 -17.73
N ILE A 38 14.50 -6.56 -18.06
CA ILE A 38 15.28 -7.10 -19.17
C ILE A 38 15.95 -8.44 -18.76
N HIS A 39 16.10 -8.71 -17.45
CA HIS A 39 16.70 -9.95 -16.92
C HIS A 39 15.90 -10.68 -15.81
N GLY A 40 14.82 -10.10 -15.28
CA GLY A 40 14.15 -10.60 -14.07
C GLY A 40 12.66 -10.89 -14.26
N ASN A 41 12.23 -11.98 -13.63
CA ASN A 41 10.97 -12.65 -13.90
C ASN A 41 9.78 -11.90 -13.24
N PRO A 42 8.74 -11.54 -14.01
CA PRO A 42 7.51 -10.90 -13.49
C PRO A 42 6.83 -11.69 -12.36
N MET A 43 7.11 -12.99 -12.23
CA MET A 43 6.69 -13.81 -11.08
C MET A 43 7.15 -13.24 -9.74
N VAL A 44 8.29 -12.55 -9.64
CA VAL A 44 8.80 -11.99 -8.38
C VAL A 44 7.82 -10.98 -7.77
N PHE A 45 7.13 -10.19 -8.59
CA PHE A 45 6.14 -9.21 -8.09
C PHE A 45 4.86 -9.87 -7.61
N ILE A 46 4.43 -10.95 -8.27
CA ILE A 46 3.25 -11.71 -7.86
C ILE A 46 3.54 -12.44 -6.55
N ILE A 47 4.73 -13.05 -6.44
CA ILE A 47 5.20 -13.72 -5.24
C ILE A 47 5.36 -12.71 -4.08
N ALA A 48 5.95 -11.54 -4.32
CA ALA A 48 6.09 -10.51 -3.28
C ALA A 48 4.73 -10.08 -2.71
N ARG A 49 3.74 -9.84 -3.57
CA ARG A 49 2.39 -9.50 -3.12
C ARG A 49 1.70 -10.66 -2.42
N LEU A 50 1.88 -11.89 -2.90
CA LEU A 50 1.33 -13.08 -2.27
C LEU A 50 1.89 -13.28 -0.87
N ILE A 51 3.22 -13.17 -0.71
CA ILE A 51 3.90 -13.21 0.59
C ILE A 51 3.35 -12.12 1.50
N PHE A 52 3.23 -10.89 0.99
CA PHE A 52 2.68 -9.77 1.76
C PHE A 52 1.24 -10.03 2.21
N THR A 53 0.38 -10.53 1.33
CA THR A 53 -1.01 -10.90 1.67
C THR A 53 -1.07 -11.99 2.72
N VAL A 54 -0.27 -13.05 2.59
CA VAL A 54 -0.21 -14.13 3.59
C VAL A 54 0.25 -13.58 4.94
N LEU A 55 1.31 -12.78 4.96
CA LEU A 55 1.85 -12.18 6.17
C LEU A 55 0.85 -11.24 6.84
N PHE A 56 0.09 -10.48 6.05
CA PHE A 56 -1.00 -9.63 6.52
C PHE A 56 -2.09 -10.44 7.23
N VAL A 57 -2.55 -11.54 6.63
CA VAL A 57 -3.56 -12.42 7.24
C VAL A 57 -3.04 -13.05 8.53
N VAL A 58 -1.81 -13.57 8.53
CA VAL A 58 -1.17 -14.12 9.75
C VAL A 58 -1.13 -13.08 10.87
N THR A 59 -0.78 -11.84 10.54
CA THR A 59 -0.73 -10.74 11.50
C THR A 59 -2.10 -10.51 12.16
N ILE A 60 -3.17 -10.45 11.36
CA ILE A 60 -4.54 -10.28 11.88
C ILE A 60 -4.90 -11.45 12.82
N VAL A 61 -4.65 -12.70 12.39
CA VAL A 61 -4.97 -13.89 13.17
C VAL A 61 -4.24 -13.89 14.51
N SER A 62 -2.94 -13.60 14.53
CA SER A 62 -2.14 -13.53 15.76
C SER A 62 -2.67 -12.48 16.74
N VAL A 63 -3.09 -11.31 16.24
CA VAL A 63 -3.69 -10.26 17.08
C VAL A 63 -5.00 -10.73 17.68
N VAL A 64 -5.85 -11.38 16.89
CA VAL A 64 -7.13 -11.94 17.38
C VAL A 64 -6.89 -12.94 18.51
N TYR A 65 -5.89 -13.80 18.39
CA TYR A 65 -5.54 -14.76 19.44
C TYR A 65 -4.89 -14.13 20.68
N LEU A 66 -4.19 -13.01 20.54
CA LEU A 66 -3.57 -12.31 21.67
C LEU A 66 -4.58 -11.49 22.47
N VAL A 67 -5.64 -11.03 21.81
CA VAL A 67 -6.75 -10.27 22.43
C VAL A 67 -7.76 -11.20 23.11
N LEU A 68 -7.88 -12.45 22.66
CA LEU A 68 -8.76 -13.46 23.25
C LEU A 68 -8.09 -14.14 24.45
#